data_AF-A0A925VBA1-F1
#
_entry.id   AF-A0A925VBA1-F1
#
_cell.length_a   1.000
_cell.length_b   1.000
_cell.length_c   1.000
_cell.angle_alpha   90.00
_cell.angle_beta   90.00
_cell.angle_gamma   90.00
#
_symmetry.space_group_name_H-M   'P 1'
#
loop_
_entity.id
_entity.type
_entity.pdbx_description
1 polymer ?
#
loop_
_entity_poly.entity_id
_entity_poly.type
_entity_poly.pdbx_seq_one_letter_code
_entity_poly.pdbx_strand_id
1 'polypeptide(L)'
;MITACVGDPGSAASQTEGDEGDDGETTGDDTHAGSLSHGSTLPSTTDDGPSPATTLNVFPGATDPGDDGIDEVGEEAGSEVGESTIGSEPSTTSTAVASSSEGPIAVPVCGNGVLEDSEQCDDGGNDGGDFCGSTCQFESRAFGYIGAPVAIMIPDWMSTMSVQAWGAEGGGSQCCDGTLQDDGGRGGWATGIYDVVSGGTVTVYVGGKGVRSATGGFNGGGAGGLRGGGGGGASDVRTGFATLDDRIIVAGGGGGGSCGCFETG
;
A
#
# COMPACT_ATOMS: atom_id res chain seq x y z
N MET A 1 -2.90 31.12 -55.41
CA MET A 1 -3.06 30.18 -56.52
C MET A 1 -1.89 29.23 -56.49
N ILE A 2 -2.13 27.95 -56.17
CA ILE A 2 -1.58 26.75 -56.83
C ILE A 2 -2.36 25.59 -56.22
N THR A 3 -2.82 24.74 -57.13
CA THR A 3 -3.77 23.64 -56.99
C THR A 3 -3.04 22.36 -57.41
N ALA A 4 -3.43 21.23 -56.78
CA ALA A 4 -3.32 19.82 -57.25
C ALA A 4 -1.92 19.17 -57.22
N CYS A 5 -1.74 17.86 -56.98
CA CYS A 5 -2.60 16.72 -56.60
C CYS A 5 -1.73 15.44 -56.42
N VAL A 6 -2.23 14.50 -55.59
CA VAL A 6 -2.22 13.01 -55.72
C VAL A 6 -0.95 12.19 -55.39
N GLY A 7 -1.14 11.17 -54.55
CA GLY A 7 -0.34 9.94 -54.52
C GLY A 7 -0.55 9.07 -53.27
N ASP A 8 -1.61 8.26 -53.22
CA ASP A 8 -1.72 7.04 -52.40
C ASP A 8 -1.32 5.83 -53.27
N PRO A 9 -0.60 4.84 -52.74
CA PRO A 9 -1.22 3.50 -52.73
C PRO A 9 -0.85 2.63 -51.51
N GLY A 10 -1.85 1.89 -51.01
CA GLY A 10 -1.70 0.43 -50.90
C GLY A 10 -2.02 -0.20 -49.54
N SER A 11 -3.26 -0.65 -49.38
CA SER A 11 -3.63 -1.77 -48.50
C SER A 11 -3.15 -3.10 -49.09
N ALA A 12 -2.66 -4.02 -48.24
CA ALA A 12 -2.67 -5.45 -48.52
C ALA A 12 -2.91 -6.21 -47.20
N ALA A 13 -4.03 -6.92 -47.17
CA ALA A 13 -4.40 -7.92 -46.17
C ALA A 13 -3.69 -9.25 -46.45
N SER A 14 -3.49 -10.07 -45.41
CA SER A 14 -3.37 -11.52 -45.53
C SER A 14 -4.04 -12.18 -44.31
N GLN A 15 -5.20 -12.79 -44.57
CA GLN A 15 -5.69 -14.01 -43.89
C GLN A 15 -4.79 -15.19 -44.38
N THR A 16 -4.75 -16.42 -43.89
CA THR A 16 -5.65 -17.41 -43.25
C THR A 16 -4.74 -18.34 -42.39
N GLU A 17 -5.12 -19.36 -41.62
CA GLU A 17 -6.28 -20.26 -41.44
C GLU A 17 -6.13 -20.83 -39.99
N GLY A 18 -7.13 -21.23 -39.20
CA GLY A 18 -8.28 -22.09 -39.49
C GLY A 18 -8.09 -23.41 -38.73
N ASP A 19 -8.85 -23.64 -37.67
CA ASP A 19 -9.41 -24.98 -37.39
C ASP A 19 -10.64 -24.85 -36.47
N GLU A 20 -11.77 -25.35 -36.95
CA GLU A 20 -13.06 -25.41 -36.26
C GLU A 20 -13.34 -26.86 -35.81
N GLY A 21 -14.00 -27.00 -34.65
CA GLY A 21 -14.85 -28.15 -34.34
C GLY A 21 -14.44 -28.94 -33.09
N ASP A 22 -15.30 -28.94 -32.06
CA ASP A 22 -16.15 -30.11 -31.76
C ASP A 22 -17.11 -29.79 -30.59
N ASP A 23 -18.37 -30.10 -30.80
CA ASP A 23 -19.51 -30.02 -29.89
C ASP A 23 -19.66 -31.33 -29.09
N GLY A 24 -19.72 -31.23 -27.76
CA GLY A 24 -19.90 -32.42 -26.91
C GLY A 24 -20.23 -32.11 -25.46
N GLU A 25 -21.52 -32.02 -25.15
CA GLU A 25 -22.07 -32.11 -23.81
C GLU A 25 -22.02 -33.57 -23.30
N THR A 26 -21.45 -33.84 -22.11
CA THR A 26 -21.99 -34.79 -21.10
C THR A 26 -21.18 -34.81 -19.80
N THR A 27 -21.86 -34.48 -18.70
CA THR A 27 -21.84 -35.10 -17.35
C THR A 27 -20.52 -35.45 -16.62
N GLY A 28 -20.35 -34.86 -15.44
CA GLY A 28 -19.55 -35.34 -14.29
C GLY A 28 -19.58 -34.24 -13.22
N ASP A 29 -20.54 -34.25 -12.30
CA ASP A 29 -20.60 -35.03 -11.06
C ASP A 29 -19.34 -34.91 -10.17
N ASP A 30 -19.56 -34.15 -9.10
CA ASP A 30 -19.01 -34.27 -7.75
C ASP A 30 -17.49 -34.23 -7.46
N THR A 31 -17.19 -33.24 -6.62
CA THR A 31 -16.21 -33.27 -5.52
C THR A 31 -14.72 -33.24 -5.86
N HIS A 32 -14.14 -32.04 -5.79
CA HIS A 32 -13.10 -31.69 -4.80
C HIS A 32 -12.86 -30.18 -4.84
N ALA A 33 -13.66 -29.43 -4.07
CA ALA A 33 -13.22 -28.13 -3.58
C ALA A 33 -12.11 -28.41 -2.55
N GLY A 34 -10.88 -28.54 -3.02
CA GLY A 34 -9.72 -28.49 -2.14
C GLY A 34 -9.68 -27.10 -1.53
N SER A 35 -10.02 -26.99 -0.25
CA SER A 35 -9.75 -25.80 0.54
C SER A 35 -8.23 -25.60 0.57
N LEU A 36 -7.73 -24.73 -0.32
CA LEU A 36 -6.42 -24.15 -0.12
C LEU A 36 -6.59 -23.10 0.98
N SER A 37 -6.51 -23.56 2.22
CA SER A 37 -6.20 -22.73 3.38
C SER A 37 -4.83 -22.11 3.12
N HIS A 38 -4.79 -20.97 2.44
CA HIS A 38 -3.60 -20.15 2.42
C HIS A 38 -3.50 -19.54 3.81
N GLY A 39 -2.72 -20.22 4.66
CA GLY A 39 -2.30 -19.68 5.93
C GLY A 39 -1.72 -18.30 5.69
N SER A 40 -2.35 -17.29 6.30
CA SER A 40 -1.80 -15.96 6.47
C SER A 40 -0.59 -16.05 7.38
N THR A 41 0.53 -16.54 6.85
CA THR A 41 1.83 -16.31 7.42
C THR A 41 2.44 -15.17 6.64
N LEU A 42 2.60 -14.02 7.31
CA LEU A 42 3.49 -12.95 6.88
C LEU A 42 4.79 -13.58 6.36
N PRO A 43 5.24 -13.31 5.12
CA PRO A 43 6.56 -13.74 4.71
C PRO A 43 7.58 -13.03 5.61
N SER A 44 8.40 -13.83 6.29
CA SER A 44 9.58 -13.32 6.98
C SER A 44 10.46 -12.63 5.94
N THR A 45 10.72 -11.34 6.16
CA THR A 45 11.55 -10.51 5.30
C THR A 45 13.02 -10.92 5.48
N THR A 46 13.45 -11.94 4.75
CA THR A 46 14.85 -12.11 4.38
C THR A 46 14.93 -12.06 2.86
N ASP A 47 14.74 -10.87 2.30
CA ASP A 47 15.14 -10.54 0.95
C ASP A 47 16.22 -9.45 1.04
N ASP A 48 17.46 -9.83 0.74
CA ASP A 48 18.59 -8.91 0.63
C ASP A 48 18.42 -8.08 -0.67
N GLY A 49 17.52 -7.09 -0.61
CA GLY A 49 17.24 -6.04 -1.61
C GLY A 49 17.48 -4.64 -1.03
N PRO A 50 17.56 -3.57 -1.85
CA PRO A 50 18.38 -2.38 -1.61
C PRO A 50 18.03 -1.66 -0.30
N SER A 51 19.07 -1.11 0.34
CA SER A 51 19.10 -0.24 1.54
C SER A 51 17.74 0.36 1.95
N PRO A 52 17.35 0.31 3.25
CA PRO A 52 15.95 0.42 3.67
C PRO A 52 15.34 1.75 3.24
N ALA A 53 14.65 1.74 2.09
CA ALA A 53 13.84 2.87 1.68
C ALA A 53 12.67 2.95 2.66
N THR A 54 12.46 4.13 3.22
CA THR A 54 11.29 4.35 4.06
C THR A 54 10.02 4.03 3.27
N THR A 55 9.09 3.32 3.89
CA THR A 55 7.92 2.75 3.20
C THR A 55 6.68 3.61 3.39
N LEU A 56 6.03 3.93 2.28
CA LEU A 56 4.73 4.58 2.19
C LEU A 56 3.64 3.52 1.94
N ASN A 57 2.71 3.43 2.89
CA ASN A 57 1.69 2.40 2.97
C ASN A 57 0.31 3.01 2.68
N VAL A 58 -0.30 2.70 1.53
CA VAL A 58 -1.56 3.30 1.06
C VAL A 58 -2.66 2.26 1.09
N PHE A 59 -3.46 2.29 2.16
CA PHE A 59 -4.43 1.26 2.47
C PHE A 59 -5.84 1.83 2.58
N PRO A 60 -6.80 1.34 1.77
CA PRO A 60 -8.20 1.54 2.08
C PRO A 60 -8.45 0.77 3.37
N GLY A 61 -8.56 1.50 4.49
CA GLY A 61 -8.83 0.91 5.80
C GLY A 61 -9.98 -0.09 5.71
N ALA A 62 -9.83 -1.23 6.38
CA ALA A 62 -10.82 -2.29 6.38
C ALA A 62 -12.16 -1.73 6.88
N THR A 63 -13.10 -1.44 5.98
CA THR A 63 -14.52 -1.59 6.31
C THR A 63 -14.92 -3.06 6.09
N ASP A 64 -14.10 -3.95 6.63
CA ASP A 64 -14.43 -5.35 6.87
C ASP A 64 -15.11 -5.40 8.25
N PRO A 65 -16.37 -5.83 8.37
CA PRO A 65 -17.00 -6.07 9.67
C PRO A 65 -16.42 -7.27 10.44
N GLY A 66 -15.23 -7.79 10.08
CA GLY A 66 -14.51 -8.86 10.78
C GLY A 66 -13.00 -8.71 10.93
N ASP A 67 -12.40 -7.56 10.57
CA ASP A 67 -10.97 -7.28 10.79
C ASP A 67 -10.86 -5.83 11.29
N ASP A 68 -10.66 -5.68 12.60
CA ASP A 68 -10.60 -4.40 13.31
C ASP A 68 -9.37 -3.56 12.98
N GLY A 69 -8.44 -4.05 12.15
CA GLY A 69 -7.50 -3.22 11.38
C GLY A 69 -6.63 -2.23 12.18
N ILE A 70 -6.62 -2.35 13.50
CA ILE A 70 -5.83 -1.59 14.48
C ILE A 70 -5.59 -2.44 15.74
N ASP A 71 -5.08 -3.66 15.60
CA ASP A 71 -4.36 -4.25 16.73
C ASP A 71 -2.99 -3.58 16.83
N GLU A 72 -2.86 -2.74 17.87
CA GLU A 72 -1.64 -2.32 18.55
C GLU A 72 -0.77 -1.22 17.90
N VAL A 73 -1.27 0.03 17.91
CA VAL A 73 -0.35 1.17 18.13
C VAL A 73 -0.12 1.23 19.65
N GLY A 74 1.12 0.94 20.05
CA GLY A 74 1.43 0.41 21.37
C GLY A 74 1.23 1.32 22.57
N GLU A 75 0.67 0.72 23.61
CA GLU A 75 0.81 0.98 25.05
C GLU A 75 0.70 -0.43 25.68
N GLU A 76 1.78 -1.11 26.07
CA GLU A 76 2.24 -1.17 27.46
C GLU A 76 3.60 -1.90 27.53
N ALA A 77 4.69 -1.19 27.84
CA ALA A 77 5.90 -1.81 28.38
C ALA A 77 5.69 -2.09 29.87
N GLY A 78 4.97 -3.16 30.18
CA GLY A 78 4.88 -3.75 31.50
C GLY A 78 6.20 -4.42 31.89
N SER A 79 6.91 -3.78 32.81
CA SER A 79 8.10 -4.25 33.49
C SER A 79 7.90 -5.63 34.16
N GLU A 80 8.55 -6.66 33.63
CA GLU A 80 8.67 -7.97 34.28
C GLU A 80 10.10 -8.12 34.82
N VAL A 81 10.18 -8.31 36.13
CA VAL A 81 11.38 -8.26 36.95
C VAL A 81 12.21 -9.53 36.75
N GLY A 82 13.31 -9.44 36.01
CA GLY A 82 14.31 -10.49 35.88
C GLY A 82 15.42 -10.34 36.92
N GLU A 83 15.23 -10.94 38.08
CA GLU A 83 16.26 -11.09 39.12
C GLU A 83 17.47 -11.85 38.56
N SER A 84 18.61 -11.16 38.40
CA SER A 84 19.90 -11.76 38.09
C SER A 84 20.84 -11.61 39.29
N THR A 85 20.96 -12.68 40.05
CA THR A 85 21.97 -12.83 41.09
C THR A 85 23.32 -13.17 40.44
N ILE A 86 24.28 -12.24 40.42
CA ILE A 86 25.70 -12.58 40.34
C ILE A 86 26.48 -11.76 41.36
N GLY A 87 27.29 -12.50 42.12
CA GLY A 87 28.03 -12.12 43.32
C GLY A 87 28.82 -10.82 43.26
N SER A 88 28.84 -10.17 44.41
CA SER A 88 29.91 -9.32 44.91
C SER A 88 31.29 -9.91 44.60
N GLU A 89 32.23 -9.08 44.14
CA GLU A 89 33.44 -8.67 44.89
C GLU A 89 34.06 -7.44 44.22
N PRO A 90 34.56 -6.45 44.99
CA PRO A 90 35.16 -5.24 44.46
C PRO A 90 36.65 -5.45 44.17
N SER A 91 37.09 -5.24 42.94
CA SER A 91 38.50 -5.09 42.62
C SER A 91 38.78 -3.64 42.23
N THR A 92 39.34 -2.91 43.19
CA THR A 92 40.05 -1.66 42.93
C THR A 92 41.28 -1.97 42.08
N THR A 93 41.21 -1.71 40.78
CA THR A 93 42.41 -1.52 39.96
C THR A 93 42.18 -0.32 39.06
N SER A 94 42.64 0.83 39.56
CA SER A 94 42.80 2.03 38.76
C SER A 94 43.98 1.79 37.81
N THR A 95 43.68 1.29 36.61
CA THR A 95 44.63 1.29 35.50
C THR A 95 44.28 2.49 34.63
N ALA A 96 45.08 3.55 34.77
CA ALA A 96 45.15 4.63 33.80
C ALA A 96 45.50 4.03 32.44
N VAL A 97 44.51 3.94 31.56
CA VAL A 97 44.71 3.70 30.13
C VAL A 97 44.70 5.03 29.39
N ALA A 98 45.61 5.12 28.44
CA ALA A 98 46.12 6.30 27.82
C ALA A 98 45.05 7.24 27.24
N SER A 99 45.27 8.52 27.51
CA SER A 99 44.79 9.63 26.69
C SER A 99 45.13 9.35 25.22
N SER A 100 44.09 8.96 24.46
CA SER A 100 44.03 9.10 23.01
C SER A 100 43.22 10.36 22.76
N SER A 101 43.71 11.22 21.89
CA SER A 101 43.22 12.58 21.65
C SER A 101 41.95 12.62 20.81
N GLU A 102 41.00 11.73 21.09
CA GLU A 102 39.67 11.86 20.53
C GLU A 102 38.93 12.87 21.41
N GLY A 103 38.37 13.89 20.75
CA GLY A 103 37.51 14.86 21.41
C GLY A 103 36.38 14.18 22.18
N PRO A 104 35.64 14.92 23.04
CA PRO A 104 34.51 14.35 23.76
C PRO A 104 33.63 13.58 22.78
N ILE A 105 33.43 12.28 23.01
CA ILE A 105 32.53 11.46 22.20
C ILE A 105 31.15 12.09 22.37
N ALA A 106 30.67 12.74 21.31
CA ALA A 106 29.31 13.23 21.27
C ALA A 106 28.41 11.98 21.33
N VAL A 107 27.61 11.88 22.38
CA VAL A 107 26.56 10.88 22.45
C VAL A 107 25.53 11.29 21.41
N PRO A 108 25.12 10.40 20.48
CA PRO A 108 24.11 10.74 19.50
C PRO A 108 22.80 11.11 20.21
N VAL A 109 22.18 12.21 19.80
CA VAL A 109 20.95 12.73 20.39
C VAL A 109 19.90 12.88 19.31
N CYS A 110 19.01 11.90 19.25
CA CYS A 110 17.91 11.92 18.31
C CYS A 110 17.01 13.14 18.48
N GLY A 111 16.73 13.80 17.36
CA GLY A 111 15.82 14.95 17.26
C GLY A 111 16.55 16.28 17.41
N ASN A 112 17.86 16.31 17.19
CA ASN A 112 18.67 17.52 17.26
C ASN A 112 18.87 18.18 15.86
N GLY A 113 18.40 17.54 14.80
CA GLY A 113 18.49 17.96 13.40
C GLY A 113 19.83 17.64 12.74
N VAL A 114 20.67 16.82 13.35
CA VAL A 114 22.01 16.46 12.88
C VAL A 114 22.13 14.95 12.84
N LEU A 115 22.31 14.40 11.64
CA LEU A 115 22.51 12.97 11.47
C LEU A 115 23.86 12.52 12.07
N GLU A 116 23.80 11.71 13.12
CA GLU A 116 24.98 11.14 13.81
C GLU A 116 25.18 9.65 13.44
N ASP A 117 26.38 9.09 13.65
CA ASP A 117 26.75 7.74 13.16
C ASP A 117 25.84 6.57 13.63
N SER A 118 25.02 6.78 14.67
CA SER A 118 24.07 5.78 15.20
C SER A 118 22.62 6.01 14.75
N GLU A 119 22.37 7.05 13.97
CA GLU A 119 21.05 7.46 13.50
C GLU A 119 20.87 7.10 12.02
N GLN A 120 19.66 6.72 11.64
CA GLN A 120 19.28 6.50 10.24
C GLN A 120 18.66 7.77 9.63
N CYS A 121 18.04 8.59 10.48
CA CYS A 121 17.43 9.88 10.17
C CYS A 121 17.50 10.78 11.40
N ASP A 122 17.45 12.10 11.22
CA ASP A 122 17.15 13.06 12.29
C ASP A 122 16.42 14.23 11.64
N ASP A 123 15.19 14.50 12.08
CA ASP A 123 14.31 15.54 11.56
C ASP A 123 14.12 16.73 12.51
N GLY A 124 14.91 16.78 13.59
CA GLY A 124 14.82 17.81 14.61
C GLY A 124 13.66 17.62 15.60
N GLY A 125 13.08 16.43 15.67
CA GLY A 125 12.03 16.07 16.61
C GLY A 125 12.10 14.62 17.11
N ASN A 126 11.11 14.25 17.93
CA ASN A 126 10.90 12.87 18.39
C ASN A 126 9.44 12.44 18.19
N ASP A 127 8.69 13.19 17.39
CA ASP A 127 7.32 12.82 17.02
C ASP A 127 7.40 11.76 15.92
N GLY A 128 6.47 10.80 15.92
CA GLY A 128 6.39 9.80 14.85
C GLY A 128 5.44 10.23 13.72
N GLY A 129 5.46 9.48 12.62
CA GLY A 129 4.54 9.65 11.49
C GLY A 129 5.01 10.63 10.41
N ASP A 130 6.28 11.02 10.42
CA ASP A 130 6.94 11.90 9.46
C ASP A 130 8.15 11.26 8.77
N PHE A 131 8.24 9.93 8.84
CA PHE A 131 9.28 9.07 8.27
C PHE A 131 10.54 8.90 9.13
N CYS A 132 10.67 9.64 10.24
CA CYS A 132 11.70 9.44 11.24
C CYS A 132 11.07 9.09 12.61
N GLY A 133 11.38 7.92 13.15
CA GLY A 133 10.86 7.54 14.45
C GLY A 133 11.55 8.29 15.60
N SER A 134 10.95 8.25 16.79
CA SER A 134 11.49 8.87 18.01
C SER A 134 12.88 8.36 18.46
N THR A 135 13.33 7.25 17.88
CA THR A 135 14.67 6.64 18.08
C THR A 135 15.60 6.85 16.89
N CYS A 136 15.25 7.77 15.98
CA CYS A 136 16.03 8.12 14.79
C CYS A 136 16.32 6.92 13.88
N GLN A 137 15.34 6.03 13.82
CA GLN A 137 15.27 4.93 12.86
C GLN A 137 14.21 5.25 11.81
N PHE A 138 14.36 4.74 10.59
CA PHE A 138 13.35 4.94 9.55
C PHE A 138 12.00 4.36 9.97
N GLU A 139 10.93 5.11 9.73
CA GLU A 139 9.57 4.72 10.08
C GLU A 139 8.68 4.60 8.83
N SER A 140 7.93 3.51 8.69
CA SER A 140 6.90 3.44 7.65
C SER A 140 5.69 4.31 7.98
N ARG A 141 5.10 4.97 6.98
CA ARG A 141 3.90 5.79 7.17
C ARG A 141 2.70 5.22 6.44
N ALA A 142 1.59 5.03 7.16
CA ALA A 142 0.35 4.49 6.62
C ALA A 142 -0.74 5.54 6.39
N PHE A 143 -1.51 5.38 5.32
CA PHE A 143 -2.61 6.26 4.91
C PHE A 143 -3.88 5.46 4.73
N GLY A 144 -4.87 5.76 5.56
CA GLY A 144 -6.23 5.25 5.49
C GLY A 144 -7.13 6.05 4.56
N TYR A 145 -8.27 5.46 4.18
CA TYR A 145 -9.29 6.17 3.40
C TYR A 145 -9.95 7.28 4.24
N ILE A 146 -9.90 8.51 3.72
CA ILE A 146 -10.53 9.69 4.36
C ILE A 146 -11.50 10.46 3.45
N GLY A 147 -11.75 9.97 2.23
CA GLY A 147 -12.63 10.66 1.26
C GLY A 147 -12.01 11.87 0.55
N ALA A 148 -10.71 12.11 0.72
CA ALA A 148 -9.97 13.20 0.11
C ALA A 148 -8.49 12.82 -0.08
N PRO A 149 -7.78 13.45 -1.04
CA PRO A 149 -6.34 13.29 -1.16
C PRO A 149 -5.59 13.93 0.00
N VAL A 150 -4.43 13.36 0.35
CA VAL A 150 -3.52 13.89 1.36
C VAL A 150 -2.19 14.24 0.71
N ALA A 151 -1.74 15.48 0.87
CA ALA A 151 -0.41 15.90 0.45
C ALA A 151 0.58 15.80 1.61
N ILE A 152 1.76 15.26 1.35
CA ILE A 152 2.85 15.10 2.32
C ILE A 152 4.14 15.65 1.76
N MET A 153 4.97 16.19 2.64
CA MET A 153 6.33 16.62 2.30
C MET A 153 7.27 15.43 2.42
N ILE A 154 8.22 15.34 1.51
CA ILE A 154 9.34 14.39 1.57
C ILE A 154 10.45 15.04 2.39
N PRO A 155 10.95 14.39 3.47
CA PRO A 155 12.06 14.91 4.26
C PRO A 155 13.31 15.18 3.41
N ASP A 156 14.12 16.14 3.81
CA ASP A 156 15.26 16.60 2.99
C ASP A 156 16.36 15.53 2.83
N TRP A 157 16.40 14.54 3.73
CA TRP A 157 17.33 13.41 3.70
C TRP A 157 16.83 12.23 2.83
N MET A 158 15.58 12.28 2.35
CA MET A 158 14.98 11.20 1.57
C MET A 158 15.02 11.53 0.07
N SER A 159 15.61 10.63 -0.71
CA SER A 159 15.63 10.69 -2.19
C SER A 159 14.99 9.49 -2.87
N THR A 160 14.66 8.46 -2.10
CA THR A 160 13.97 7.26 -2.56
C THR A 160 12.90 6.87 -1.55
N MET A 161 11.81 6.28 -2.03
CA MET A 161 10.78 5.71 -1.15
C MET A 161 10.23 4.41 -1.74
N SER A 162 9.91 3.46 -0.87
CA SER A 162 9.11 2.29 -1.24
C SER A 162 7.63 2.64 -1.09
N VAL A 163 6.80 2.26 -2.04
CA VAL A 163 5.35 2.49 -1.96
C VAL A 163 4.63 1.17 -2.12
N GLN A 164 3.73 0.89 -1.18
CA GLN A 164 2.79 -0.23 -1.25
C GLN A 164 1.38 0.34 -1.28
N ALA A 165 0.58 -0.01 -2.28
CA ALA A 165 -0.75 0.52 -2.48
C ALA A 165 -1.78 -0.59 -2.70
N TRP A 166 -2.94 -0.46 -2.06
CA TRP A 166 -4.08 -1.36 -2.21
C TRP A 166 -5.27 -0.56 -2.73
N GLY A 167 -5.94 -1.06 -3.77
CA GLY A 167 -7.22 -0.50 -4.23
C GLY A 167 -8.33 -0.89 -3.27
N ALA A 168 -9.39 -0.10 -3.22
CA ALA A 168 -10.55 -0.40 -2.38
C ALA A 168 -11.39 -1.52 -2.97
N GLU A 169 -12.11 -2.23 -2.09
CA GLU A 169 -13.11 -3.21 -2.49
C GLU A 169 -14.30 -2.57 -3.21
N GLY A 170 -14.95 -3.32 -4.09
CA GLY A 170 -16.29 -2.97 -4.56
C GLY A 170 -17.33 -3.03 -3.44
N GLY A 171 -18.47 -2.42 -3.68
CA GLY A 171 -19.64 -2.56 -2.84
C GLY A 171 -20.29 -3.93 -3.03
N GLY A 172 -20.98 -4.39 -2.00
CA GLY A 172 -21.84 -5.56 -2.07
C GLY A 172 -23.08 -5.40 -2.95
N SER A 173 -23.91 -6.43 -3.02
CA SER A 173 -25.13 -6.51 -3.84
C SER A 173 -26.36 -6.90 -3.03
N GLN A 174 -27.56 -6.67 -3.58
CA GLN A 174 -28.82 -7.14 -2.99
C GLN A 174 -29.45 -8.23 -3.86
N CYS A 175 -29.51 -9.45 -3.33
CA CYS A 175 -30.13 -10.60 -3.97
C CYS A 175 -31.62 -10.45 -4.22
N CYS A 176 -32.16 -11.25 -5.13
CA CYS A 176 -33.55 -11.14 -5.57
C CYS A 176 -34.53 -11.52 -4.47
N ASP A 177 -34.10 -12.39 -3.55
CA ASP A 177 -34.80 -12.77 -2.33
C ASP A 177 -34.67 -11.74 -1.20
N GLY A 178 -33.99 -10.62 -1.45
CA GLY A 178 -33.74 -9.55 -0.48
C GLY A 178 -32.52 -9.78 0.40
N THR A 179 -31.81 -10.91 0.25
CA THR A 179 -30.56 -11.15 0.99
C THR A 179 -29.48 -10.16 0.57
N LEU A 180 -28.62 -9.83 1.52
CA LEU A 180 -27.57 -8.86 1.37
C LEU A 180 -26.24 -9.61 1.24
N GLN A 181 -25.54 -9.42 0.12
CA GLN A 181 -24.16 -9.86 -0.06
C GLN A 181 -23.26 -8.64 0.08
N ASP A 182 -22.31 -8.66 1.01
CA ASP A 182 -21.42 -7.53 1.26
C ASP A 182 -20.13 -7.56 0.43
N ASP A 183 -19.95 -8.66 -0.32
CA ASP A 183 -18.72 -8.93 -1.05
C ASP A 183 -18.74 -8.25 -2.42
N GLY A 184 -17.95 -7.19 -2.53
CA GLY A 184 -17.43 -6.76 -3.82
C GLY A 184 -16.16 -7.53 -4.17
N GLY A 185 -15.68 -7.36 -5.40
CA GLY A 185 -14.32 -7.76 -5.73
C GLY A 185 -13.33 -6.99 -4.86
N ARG A 186 -12.29 -7.66 -4.38
CA ARG A 186 -11.16 -7.01 -3.70
C ARG A 186 -10.40 -6.12 -4.68
N GLY A 187 -9.86 -5.01 -4.20
CA GLY A 187 -8.96 -4.19 -4.99
C GLY A 187 -7.62 -4.89 -5.24
N GLY A 188 -6.90 -4.40 -6.25
CA GLY A 188 -5.55 -4.86 -6.57
C GLY A 188 -4.52 -4.35 -5.58
N TRP A 189 -3.33 -4.93 -5.64
CA TRP A 189 -2.14 -4.48 -4.92
C TRP A 189 -1.06 -4.09 -5.90
N ALA A 190 -0.31 -3.04 -5.59
CA ALA A 190 0.85 -2.60 -6.35
C ALA A 190 1.97 -2.21 -5.38
N THR A 191 3.22 -2.51 -5.74
CA THR A 191 4.41 -2.08 -5.00
C THR A 191 5.52 -1.62 -5.92
N GLY A 192 6.37 -0.71 -5.46
CA GLY A 192 7.53 -0.23 -6.20
C GLY A 192 8.41 0.73 -5.39
N ILE A 193 9.67 0.89 -5.82
CA ILE A 193 10.61 1.87 -5.28
C ILE A 193 10.70 3.02 -6.29
N TYR A 194 10.61 4.26 -5.80
CA TYR A 194 10.56 5.45 -6.63
C TYR A 194 11.54 6.50 -6.14
N ASP A 195 12.17 7.17 -7.09
CA ASP A 195 12.96 8.38 -6.81
C ASP A 195 12.01 9.53 -6.46
N VAL A 196 12.35 10.25 -5.39
CA VAL A 196 11.60 11.42 -4.92
C VAL A 196 12.52 12.62 -4.76
N VAL A 197 11.92 13.80 -4.87
CA VAL A 197 12.63 15.05 -4.65
C VAL A 197 12.59 15.37 -3.16
N SER A 198 13.76 15.51 -2.54
CA SER A 198 13.89 15.99 -1.17
C SER A 198 13.25 17.37 -1.00
N GLY A 199 12.47 17.56 0.07
CA GLY A 199 11.64 18.76 0.26
C GLY A 199 10.49 18.90 -0.74
N GLY A 200 10.29 17.91 -1.61
CA GLY A 200 9.19 17.86 -2.57
C GLY A 200 7.89 17.40 -1.93
N THR A 201 6.81 17.42 -2.72
CA THR A 201 5.49 16.96 -2.30
C THR A 201 5.08 15.69 -3.00
N VAL A 202 4.50 14.77 -2.23
CA VAL A 202 3.78 13.60 -2.73
C VAL A 202 2.31 13.72 -2.33
N THR A 203 1.41 13.46 -3.26
CA THR A 203 -0.04 13.41 -2.99
C THR A 203 -0.52 11.96 -3.04
N VAL A 204 -1.13 11.54 -1.95
CA VAL A 204 -1.67 10.20 -1.75
C VAL A 204 -3.19 10.23 -1.94
N TYR A 205 -3.68 9.36 -2.81
CA TYR A 205 -5.10 9.09 -3.00
C TYR A 205 -5.37 7.68 -2.51
N VAL A 206 -6.24 7.53 -1.52
CA VAL A 206 -6.69 6.22 -1.05
C VAL A 206 -8.08 5.98 -1.60
N GLY A 207 -8.29 4.85 -2.29
CA GLY A 207 -9.58 4.47 -2.84
C GLY A 207 -10.64 4.29 -1.76
N GLY A 208 -11.89 4.61 -2.07
CA GLY A 208 -13.03 4.31 -1.18
C GLY A 208 -13.78 3.05 -1.61
N LYS A 209 -14.40 2.32 -0.67
CA LYS A 209 -15.26 1.18 -1.00
C LYS A 209 -16.48 1.63 -1.82
N GLY A 210 -16.88 0.82 -2.79
CA GLY A 210 -18.12 1.07 -3.55
C GLY A 210 -19.37 0.91 -2.68
N VAL A 211 -20.48 1.55 -3.05
CA VAL A 211 -21.74 1.46 -2.29
C VAL A 211 -22.62 0.35 -2.86
N ARG A 212 -23.35 -0.37 -2.00
CA ARG A 212 -24.35 -1.35 -2.43
C ARG A 212 -25.44 -0.69 -3.27
N SER A 213 -25.70 -1.23 -4.47
CA SER A 213 -26.82 -0.76 -5.32
C SER A 213 -26.78 0.74 -5.64
N ALA A 214 -25.56 1.32 -5.72
CA ALA A 214 -25.39 2.75 -5.85
C ALA A 214 -24.00 3.12 -6.43
N THR A 215 -23.50 4.29 -6.03
CA THR A 215 -22.27 4.93 -6.52
C THR A 215 -21.02 4.05 -6.32
N GLY A 216 -20.07 4.18 -7.25
CA GLY A 216 -18.72 3.66 -7.05
C GLY A 216 -17.97 4.37 -5.92
N GLY A 217 -16.79 3.86 -5.62
CA GLY A 217 -15.89 4.37 -4.59
C GLY A 217 -15.34 5.76 -4.87
N PHE A 218 -14.60 6.28 -3.88
CA PHE A 218 -13.81 7.49 -4.06
C PHE A 218 -12.56 7.21 -4.88
N ASN A 219 -12.09 8.19 -5.67
CA ASN A 219 -10.99 8.05 -6.62
C ASN A 219 -11.25 6.98 -7.71
N GLY A 220 -12.53 6.87 -8.12
CA GLY A 220 -12.96 6.02 -9.23
C GLY A 220 -13.89 4.89 -8.81
N GLY A 221 -14.30 4.09 -9.79
CA GLY A 221 -15.29 3.04 -9.62
C GLY A 221 -16.60 3.39 -10.33
N GLY A 222 -17.14 2.43 -11.08
CA GLY A 222 -18.45 2.59 -11.73
C GLY A 222 -19.59 2.47 -10.73
N ALA A 223 -20.70 3.17 -10.99
CA ALA A 223 -21.94 2.90 -10.26
C ALA A 223 -22.44 1.49 -10.59
N GLY A 224 -22.99 0.81 -9.59
CA GLY A 224 -23.66 -0.47 -9.76
C GLY A 224 -24.98 -0.32 -10.50
N GLY A 225 -25.43 -1.39 -11.15
CA GLY A 225 -26.78 -1.50 -11.66
C GLY A 225 -27.80 -1.65 -10.52
N LEU A 226 -29.08 -1.79 -10.88
CA LEU A 226 -30.10 -2.18 -9.90
C LEU A 226 -29.64 -3.47 -9.21
N ARG A 227 -29.65 -3.49 -7.88
CA ARG A 227 -29.16 -4.60 -7.03
C ARG A 227 -27.66 -4.91 -7.09
N GLY A 228 -26.88 -4.38 -8.04
CA GLY A 228 -25.42 -4.57 -8.13
C GLY A 228 -24.63 -3.55 -7.30
N GLY A 229 -23.47 -3.93 -6.79
CA GLY A 229 -22.59 -3.00 -6.08
C GLY A 229 -21.89 -2.02 -7.01
N GLY A 230 -21.56 -0.83 -6.52
CA GLY A 230 -20.60 0.06 -7.15
C GLY A 230 -19.18 -0.53 -7.10
N GLY A 231 -18.35 -0.24 -8.09
CA GLY A 231 -16.94 -0.61 -8.06
C GLY A 231 -16.15 0.18 -7.00
N GLY A 232 -15.08 -0.41 -6.49
CA GLY A 232 -14.17 0.24 -5.55
C GLY A 232 -13.31 1.30 -6.23
N GLY A 233 -12.80 2.21 -5.40
CA GLY A 233 -11.86 3.25 -5.78
C GLY A 233 -10.43 2.74 -5.98
N ALA A 234 -9.69 3.37 -6.88
CA ALA A 234 -8.25 3.13 -6.99
C ALA A 234 -7.49 3.88 -5.88
N SER A 235 -6.37 3.31 -5.43
CA SER A 235 -5.38 4.05 -4.64
C SER A 235 -4.19 4.36 -5.51
N ASP A 236 -3.70 5.59 -5.47
CA ASP A 236 -2.56 6.02 -6.27
C ASP A 236 -1.72 7.07 -5.55
N VAL A 237 -0.46 7.15 -5.93
CA VAL A 237 0.49 8.14 -5.40
C VAL A 237 1.02 8.97 -6.56
N ARG A 238 1.08 10.27 -6.35
CA ARG A 238 1.49 11.24 -7.36
C ARG A 238 2.58 12.16 -6.84
N THR A 239 3.55 12.46 -7.67
CA THR A 239 4.56 13.50 -7.39
C THR A 239 4.15 14.83 -8.04
N GLY A 240 4.94 15.88 -7.87
CA GLY A 240 4.77 17.13 -8.62
C GLY A 240 3.41 17.80 -8.41
N PHE A 241 2.68 18.04 -9.52
CA PHE A 241 1.41 18.77 -9.52
C PHE A 241 0.17 17.89 -9.26
N ALA A 242 0.36 16.60 -8.98
CA ALA A 242 -0.69 15.64 -8.67
C ALA A 242 -1.75 15.43 -9.77
N THR A 243 -1.36 15.60 -11.03
CA THR A 243 -2.16 15.26 -12.22
C THR A 243 -2.11 13.77 -12.53
N LEU A 244 -2.93 13.28 -13.46
CA LEU A 244 -2.94 11.86 -13.82
C LEU A 244 -1.62 11.38 -14.46
N ASP A 245 -0.85 12.29 -15.06
CA ASP A 245 0.46 11.99 -15.65
C ASP A 245 1.55 11.90 -14.58
N ASP A 246 1.31 12.44 -13.38
CA ASP A 246 2.25 12.41 -12.25
C ASP A 246 2.15 11.12 -11.40
N ARG A 247 1.32 10.15 -11.81
CA ARG A 247 1.13 8.89 -11.07
C ARG A 247 2.36 8.02 -11.17
N ILE A 248 2.96 7.74 -10.02
CA ILE A 248 4.10 6.83 -9.91
C ILE A 248 3.65 5.39 -9.65
N ILE A 249 2.50 5.20 -8.98
CA ILE A 249 1.90 3.89 -8.72
C ILE A 249 0.37 3.97 -8.70
N VAL A 250 -0.29 2.91 -9.13
CA VAL A 250 -1.76 2.77 -9.08
C VAL A 250 -2.14 1.34 -8.70
N ALA A 251 -2.92 1.20 -7.64
CA ALA A 251 -3.61 -0.02 -7.28
C ALA A 251 -5.09 0.12 -7.65
N GLY A 252 -5.56 -0.70 -8.59
CA GLY A 252 -6.93 -0.62 -9.11
C GLY A 252 -7.97 -1.04 -8.07
N GLY A 253 -9.11 -0.35 -8.04
CA GLY A 253 -10.25 -0.75 -7.22
C GLY A 253 -10.92 -2.03 -7.73
N GLY A 254 -11.59 -2.74 -6.83
CA GLY A 254 -12.27 -3.98 -7.16
C GLY A 254 -13.62 -3.77 -7.86
N GLY A 255 -14.13 -4.81 -8.52
CA GLY A 255 -15.45 -4.78 -9.15
C GLY A 255 -16.58 -4.77 -8.13
N GLY A 256 -17.74 -4.20 -8.46
CA GLY A 256 -18.92 -4.30 -7.61
C GLY A 256 -19.53 -5.71 -7.62
N GLY A 257 -20.10 -6.15 -6.50
CA GLY A 257 -20.74 -7.45 -6.38
C GLY A 257 -22.03 -7.55 -7.20
N SER A 258 -22.42 -8.77 -7.57
CA SER A 258 -23.73 -9.06 -8.15
C SER A 258 -24.16 -10.49 -7.84
N CYS A 259 -25.44 -10.66 -7.57
CA CYS A 259 -26.12 -11.92 -7.32
C CYS A 259 -26.80 -12.52 -8.56
N GLY A 260 -26.69 -11.86 -9.73
CA GLY A 260 -27.26 -12.36 -10.98
C GLY A 260 -28.78 -12.25 -11.12
N CYS A 261 -29.42 -11.25 -10.50
CA CYS A 261 -30.85 -11.02 -10.72
C CYS A 261 -31.12 -10.58 -12.16
N PHE A 262 -32.12 -11.19 -12.80
CA PHE A 262 -32.64 -10.73 -14.07
C PHE A 262 -33.47 -9.46 -13.86
N GLU A 263 -33.08 -8.40 -14.54
CA GLU A 263 -33.85 -7.16 -14.65
C GLU A 263 -35.13 -7.48 -15.46
N THR A 264 -36.28 -7.58 -14.80
CA THR A 264 -37.56 -7.60 -15.52
C THR A 264 -37.86 -6.17 -15.94
N GLY A 265 -37.47 -5.82 -17.17
CA GLY A 265 -37.84 -4.57 -17.84
C GLY A 265 -39.32 -4.47 -18.17
#